data_AF-A0A5M5DUC8-F1
#
_entry.id   AF-A0A5M5DUC8-F1
#
_cell.length_a   1.000
_cell.length_b   1.000
_cell.length_c   1.000
_cell.angle_alpha   90.00
_cell.angle_beta   90.00
_cell.angle_gamma   90.00
#
_symmetry.space_group_name_H-M   'P 1'
#
loop_
_entity.id
_entity.type
_entity.pdbx_description
1 polymer ?
#
loop_
_entity_poly.entity_id
_entity_poly.type
_entity_poly.pdbx_seq_one_letter_code
_entity_poly.pdbx_strand_id
1 'polypeptide(L)'
;MRNKFFLCLFVLVSLTACKDTKWVEVPGGMPPEGAITGQPGVDDPAEKTLINCQYIGGDPFELNRIPVENLIVSNDLIYLAARPYANGDIAFDLPINDATFTGGVSHEATYEGRSGVIKFDGTGKMNGKDGLLHSTEETFNKSFTFATYIFIDEWVPGAYIFKKTSGDKVLAALQLGANEQTVSWALGNASVTAGTYVDAKGLAPGAWHYLAVDYDGNKKQFRIFVDAWSSTLDKEIVLPTARADFYIGENFKGRLDETSFWSMAAGTGGKNGIKFDNWNMVAKVLAYWQYDDSTNPGKDSHTWLDRWKKIRETLAAQVGNDSRKLRLGFGSGQWRQMMSADNTRTAFANNLKSVLKEYEFDGVDLDIEWPTTETEYANYSATIVKIRQILGKDVCFSVSLHPVAYKISKNAIEALDFMSYQCYGPAVMRYSYEQFVKDAEMAVEYGIPADKLVLGVPFIGTTGVNGEQVSYSDFINGGLSDVALDEFTYNGKTYTLNGQNTIRKKAKYACEEGYRGIMSWGSDVSVNNEKSLLKAIQEEFVAYEINNPK
;
A
#
# COMPACT_ATOMS: atom_id res chain seq x y z
N MET A 1 44.57 -26.50 -12.98
CA MET A 1 45.44 -25.77 -12.04
C MET A 1 44.52 -25.11 -11.01
N ARG A 2 44.12 -25.80 -9.92
CA ARG A 2 44.79 -26.02 -8.63
C ARG A 2 45.02 -24.74 -7.79
N ASN A 3 44.14 -24.57 -6.79
CA ASN A 3 44.31 -24.07 -5.40
C ASN A 3 44.91 -22.65 -5.17
N LYS A 4 44.54 -21.85 -4.16
CA LYS A 4 44.25 -22.09 -2.72
C LYS A 4 43.35 -20.94 -2.19
N PHE A 5 42.30 -21.19 -1.43
CA PHE A 5 42.26 -21.25 0.05
C PHE A 5 43.02 -20.13 0.79
N PHE A 6 42.29 -19.27 1.49
CA PHE A 6 42.70 -18.70 2.77
C PHE A 6 41.49 -18.59 3.71
N LEU A 7 41.58 -19.33 4.80
CA LEU A 7 40.70 -19.38 5.95
C LEU A 7 41.42 -18.63 7.07
N CYS A 8 40.78 -17.66 7.71
CA CYS A 8 41.18 -17.18 9.03
C CYS A 8 39.98 -17.24 9.98
N LEU A 9 40.10 -18.17 10.92
CA LEU A 9 39.25 -18.41 12.08
C LEU A 9 39.68 -17.48 13.23
N PHE A 10 38.89 -17.49 14.33
CA PHE A 10 39.04 -16.87 15.67
C PHE A 10 38.08 -15.68 15.88
N VAL A 11 37.21 -15.60 16.90
CA VAL A 11 37.08 -16.32 18.18
C VAL A 11 35.59 -16.39 18.56
N LEU A 12 35.10 -17.57 18.99
CA LEU A 12 33.85 -17.69 19.75
C LEU A 12 34.05 -17.07 21.14
N VAL A 13 33.21 -16.09 21.50
CA VAL A 13 32.91 -15.79 22.90
C VAL A 13 31.44 -16.13 23.12
N SER A 14 31.24 -17.19 23.89
CA SER A 14 29.98 -17.57 24.49
C SER A 14 29.46 -16.47 25.41
N LEU A 15 28.27 -15.94 25.13
CA LEU A 15 27.43 -15.30 26.14
C LEU A 15 26.22 -16.19 26.38
N THR A 16 26.35 -16.98 27.45
CA THR A 16 25.25 -17.63 28.15
C THR A 16 24.35 -16.52 28.72
N ALA A 17 23.21 -16.27 28.09
CA ALA A 17 22.10 -15.54 28.72
C ALA A 17 20.95 -16.54 28.92
N CYS A 18 20.40 -16.54 30.13
CA CYS A 18 19.58 -17.57 30.71
C CYS A 18 18.45 -18.09 29.80
N LYS A 19 18.37 -19.42 29.72
CA LYS A 19 17.10 -20.13 29.67
C LYS A 19 16.33 -19.77 30.95
N ASP A 20 15.20 -19.08 30.77
CA ASP A 20 13.98 -19.16 31.59
C ASP A 20 13.18 -17.86 31.39
N THR A 21 12.55 -17.71 30.23
CA THR A 21 11.31 -16.93 30.15
C THR A 21 10.16 -17.91 30.24
N LYS A 22 9.80 -18.24 31.48
CA LYS A 22 8.45 -18.72 31.76
C LYS A 22 7.48 -17.71 31.17
N TRP A 23 6.52 -18.22 30.41
CA TRP A 23 5.30 -17.56 30.01
C TRP A 23 4.80 -16.67 31.16
N VAL A 24 4.86 -15.36 30.94
CA VAL A 24 4.13 -14.41 31.78
C VAL A 24 2.74 -14.39 31.20
N GLU A 25 1.79 -15.01 31.90
CA GLU A 25 0.38 -14.67 31.75
C GLU A 25 0.27 -13.15 31.93
N VAL A 26 -0.11 -12.46 30.85
CA VAL A 26 -0.46 -11.04 30.96
C VAL A 26 -1.78 -10.98 31.71
N PRO A 27 -1.90 -10.21 32.80
CA PRO A 27 -3.16 -10.02 33.49
C PRO A 27 -4.19 -9.50 32.50
N GLY A 28 -5.39 -10.09 32.51
CA GLY A 28 -6.53 -9.68 31.69
C GLY A 28 -6.85 -8.20 31.89
N GLY A 29 -6.26 -7.35 31.06
CA GLY A 29 -6.77 -6.03 30.76
C GLY A 29 -7.86 -6.20 29.72
N MET A 30 -9.05 -5.66 30.01
CA MET A 30 -10.15 -5.61 29.07
C MET A 30 -9.64 -4.94 27.77
N PRO A 31 -9.77 -5.57 26.59
CA PRO A 31 -9.46 -4.89 25.35
C PRO A 31 -10.30 -3.61 25.26
N PRO A 32 -9.78 -2.52 24.66
CA PRO A 32 -10.54 -1.28 24.54
C PRO A 32 -11.89 -1.55 23.85
N GLU A 33 -12.96 -0.89 24.30
CA GLU A 33 -14.27 -0.92 23.65
C GLU A 33 -14.10 -0.57 22.16
N GLY A 34 -14.36 -1.54 21.27
CA GLY A 34 -14.16 -1.40 19.82
C GLY A 34 -13.01 -2.21 19.22
N ALA A 35 -12.25 -2.98 20.01
CA ALA A 35 -11.48 -4.09 19.44
C ALA A 35 -12.48 -5.08 18.81
N ILE A 36 -12.38 -5.34 17.50
CA ILE A 36 -13.05 -6.50 16.90
C ILE A 36 -12.32 -7.69 17.50
N THR A 37 -12.83 -8.19 18.63
CA THR A 37 -12.29 -9.36 19.33
C THR A 37 -12.71 -10.61 18.58
N GLY A 38 -12.40 -10.67 17.29
CA GLY A 38 -12.24 -11.93 16.61
C GLY A 38 -10.95 -12.55 17.12
N GLN A 39 -11.02 -13.35 18.19
CA GLN A 39 -10.04 -14.43 18.34
C GLN A 39 -9.92 -15.10 16.96
N PRO A 40 -8.75 -15.12 16.31
CA PRO A 40 -8.66 -15.65 14.97
C PRO A 40 -8.51 -17.18 15.04
N GLY A 41 -9.22 -17.90 14.16
CA GLY A 41 -9.31 -19.37 14.15
C GLY A 41 -10.20 -19.88 15.28
N VAL A 42 -11.42 -20.37 15.05
CA VAL A 42 -11.86 -21.31 14.03
C VAL A 42 -13.32 -20.92 13.74
N ASP A 43 -13.75 -20.84 12.48
CA ASP A 43 -15.17 -21.13 12.23
C ASP A 43 -15.43 -22.46 12.96
N ASP A 44 -16.51 -22.58 13.74
CA ASP A 44 -16.88 -23.90 14.23
C ASP A 44 -16.85 -24.83 13.00
N PRO A 45 -16.04 -25.91 12.99
CA PRO A 45 -15.98 -26.80 11.84
C PRO A 45 -17.37 -27.33 11.44
N ALA A 46 -18.33 -27.29 12.36
CA ALA A 46 -19.75 -27.59 12.15
C ALA A 46 -20.56 -26.44 11.53
N GLU A 47 -20.11 -25.18 11.63
CA GLU A 47 -20.81 -23.99 11.12
C GLU A 47 -19.95 -23.17 10.16
N LYS A 48 -19.77 -23.66 8.92
CA LYS A 48 -19.16 -22.86 7.85
C LYS A 48 -20.17 -21.85 7.31
N THR A 49 -19.99 -20.57 7.61
CA THR A 49 -20.72 -19.48 6.94
C THR A 49 -20.11 -19.18 5.57
N LEU A 50 -20.95 -18.80 4.61
CA LEU A 50 -20.49 -18.36 3.28
C LEU A 50 -19.65 -17.08 3.42
N ILE A 51 -18.50 -17.04 2.76
CA ILE A 51 -17.62 -15.86 2.75
C ILE A 51 -18.13 -14.86 1.70
N ASN A 52 -18.38 -13.63 2.12
CA ASN A 52 -18.61 -12.48 1.25
C ASN A 52 -17.42 -11.52 1.44
N CYS A 53 -16.39 -11.73 0.62
CA CYS A 53 -15.11 -11.04 0.70
C CYS A 53 -15.05 -9.80 -0.21
N GLN A 54 -14.51 -8.70 0.28
CA GLN A 54 -14.20 -7.51 -0.53
C GLN A 54 -12.78 -7.00 -0.28
N TYR A 55 -12.15 -6.53 -1.34
CA TYR A 55 -10.94 -5.74 -1.24
C TYR A 55 -11.25 -4.30 -0.84
N ILE A 56 -10.42 -3.76 0.04
CA ILE A 56 -10.36 -2.33 0.37
C ILE A 56 -9.04 -1.80 -0.19
N GLY A 57 -9.13 -0.95 -1.21
CA GLY A 57 -8.00 -0.11 -1.61
C GLY A 57 -7.96 1.15 -0.75
N GLY A 58 -6.76 1.57 -0.32
CA GLY A 58 -6.59 2.79 0.47
C GLY A 58 -7.11 4.05 -0.25
N ASP A 59 -6.74 4.21 -1.53
CA ASP A 59 -7.15 5.38 -2.32
C ASP A 59 -8.67 5.44 -2.55
N PRO A 60 -9.35 4.35 -3.01
CA PRO A 60 -10.80 4.34 -3.10
C PRO A 60 -11.52 4.61 -1.77
N PHE A 61 -10.99 4.11 -0.64
CA PHE A 61 -11.58 4.35 0.67
C PHE A 61 -11.54 5.84 1.05
N GLU A 62 -10.38 6.50 0.93
CA GLU A 62 -10.27 7.92 1.26
C GLU A 62 -11.11 8.83 0.36
N LEU A 63 -11.30 8.44 -0.91
CA LEU A 63 -12.15 9.14 -1.86
C LEU A 63 -13.64 8.82 -1.72
N ASN A 64 -14.05 8.09 -0.67
CA ASN A 64 -15.42 7.63 -0.44
C ASN A 64 -16.02 6.86 -1.64
N ARG A 65 -15.18 6.12 -2.37
CA ARG A 65 -15.60 5.27 -3.51
C ARG A 65 -16.01 3.86 -3.07
N ILE A 66 -15.80 3.52 -1.80
CA ILE A 66 -16.30 2.29 -1.19
C ILE A 66 -17.38 2.69 -0.19
N PRO A 67 -18.67 2.49 -0.50
CA PRO A 67 -19.75 2.79 0.43
C PRO A 67 -19.57 2.05 1.76
N VAL A 68 -19.77 2.74 2.87
CA VAL A 68 -19.61 2.15 4.21
C VAL A 68 -20.54 0.95 4.39
N GLU A 69 -21.75 1.01 3.84
CA GLU A 69 -22.71 -0.09 3.96
C GLU A 69 -22.22 -1.36 3.26
N ASN A 70 -21.40 -1.25 2.21
CA ASN A 70 -20.79 -2.39 1.54
C ASN A 70 -19.77 -3.08 2.44
N LEU A 71 -19.01 -2.30 3.21
CA LEU A 71 -18.07 -2.82 4.19
C LEU A 71 -18.78 -3.52 5.36
N ILE A 72 -19.97 -3.05 5.74
CA ILE A 72 -20.75 -3.61 6.86
C ILE A 72 -21.26 -5.02 6.56
N VAL A 73 -21.82 -5.20 5.36
CA VAL A 73 -22.48 -6.46 4.95
C VAL A 73 -21.49 -7.56 4.55
N SER A 74 -20.24 -7.21 4.21
CA SER A 74 -19.19 -8.20 4.01
C SER A 74 -18.70 -8.76 5.35
N ASN A 75 -18.44 -10.07 5.39
CA ASN A 75 -17.93 -10.75 6.57
C ASN A 75 -16.40 -11.00 6.51
N ASP A 76 -15.78 -10.77 5.36
CA ASP A 76 -14.33 -10.78 5.17
C ASP A 76 -13.90 -9.54 4.35
N LEU A 77 -12.87 -8.84 4.83
CA LEU A 77 -12.34 -7.64 4.21
C LEU A 77 -10.82 -7.75 4.12
N ILE A 78 -10.26 -7.41 2.97
CA ILE A 78 -8.81 -7.41 2.75
C ILE A 78 -8.35 -5.98 2.45
N TYR A 79 -7.56 -5.38 3.35
CA TYR A 79 -6.94 -4.09 3.12
C TYR A 79 -5.65 -4.26 2.30
N LEU A 80 -5.72 -4.01 0.99
CA LEU A 80 -4.57 -4.07 0.09
C LEU A 80 -3.68 -2.85 0.29
N ALA A 81 -2.60 -3.02 1.05
CA ALA A 81 -1.69 -1.93 1.39
C ALA A 81 -0.21 -2.35 1.44
N ALA A 82 0.09 -3.64 1.59
CA ALA A 82 1.44 -4.12 1.86
C ALA A 82 2.12 -4.75 0.63
N ARG A 83 3.45 -4.72 0.62
CA ARG A 83 4.30 -5.33 -0.41
C ARG A 83 5.56 -5.91 0.24
N PRO A 84 6.08 -7.06 -0.22
CA PRO A 84 7.34 -7.59 0.29
C PRO A 84 8.55 -6.93 -0.38
N TYR A 85 9.59 -6.69 0.42
CA TYR A 85 10.95 -6.52 -0.06
C TYR A 85 11.64 -7.86 -0.29
N ALA A 86 12.68 -7.86 -1.12
CA ALA A 86 13.48 -9.04 -1.44
C ALA A 86 14.09 -9.70 -0.18
N ASN A 87 14.41 -8.93 0.85
CA ASN A 87 14.99 -9.41 2.10
C ASN A 87 13.95 -9.94 3.10
N GLY A 88 12.65 -9.82 2.81
CA GLY A 88 11.55 -10.19 3.69
C GLY A 88 11.02 -9.05 4.57
N ASP A 89 11.52 -7.82 4.43
CA ASP A 89 10.86 -6.66 5.05
C ASP A 89 9.52 -6.36 4.37
N ILE A 90 8.68 -5.59 5.04
CA ILE A 90 7.36 -5.17 4.54
C ILE A 90 7.42 -3.69 4.19
N ALA A 91 6.97 -3.35 2.99
CA ALA A 91 6.67 -1.99 2.56
C ALA A 91 5.15 -1.77 2.58
N PHE A 92 4.75 -0.51 2.72
CA PHE A 92 3.36 -0.09 2.55
C PHE A 92 3.27 0.94 1.42
N ASP A 93 2.09 1.03 0.79
CA ASP A 93 1.78 1.98 -0.28
C ASP A 93 2.02 3.44 0.13
N LEU A 94 1.65 3.79 1.37
CA LEU A 94 1.94 5.07 2.02
C LEU A 94 2.77 4.83 3.28
N PRO A 95 4.10 4.99 3.24
CA PRO A 95 4.95 4.71 4.40
C PRO A 95 4.63 5.62 5.60
N ILE A 96 5.03 5.18 6.79
CA ILE A 96 5.00 6.04 7.99
C ILE A 96 6.31 6.82 8.02
N ASN A 97 6.27 8.11 7.69
CA ASN A 97 7.43 8.99 7.73
C ASN A 97 7.37 9.99 8.89
N ASP A 98 6.77 9.60 10.01
CA ASP A 98 6.82 10.36 11.26
C ASP A 98 8.28 10.74 11.56
N ALA A 99 8.54 12.03 11.43
CA ALA A 99 9.88 12.56 11.40
C ALA A 99 10.46 12.68 12.79
N THR A 100 11.75 12.39 12.89
CA THR A 100 12.51 12.57 14.12
C THR A 100 13.50 13.70 13.98
N PHE A 101 13.72 14.47 15.04
CA PHE A 101 14.60 15.63 15.05
C PHE A 101 15.86 15.35 15.87
N THR A 102 16.99 15.89 15.43
CA THR A 102 18.28 15.75 16.12
C THR A 102 19.05 17.08 16.08
N GLY A 103 19.85 17.36 17.10
CA GLY A 103 20.62 18.60 17.21
C GLY A 103 19.72 19.83 17.39
N GLY A 104 20.15 20.99 16.89
CA GLY A 104 19.42 22.25 17.01
C GLY A 104 18.24 22.38 16.06
N VAL A 105 17.22 21.53 16.28
CA VAL A 105 15.91 21.64 15.65
C VAL A 105 14.84 21.83 16.72
N SER A 106 13.95 22.79 16.53
CA SER A 106 12.87 23.12 17.47
C SER A 106 11.59 23.51 16.76
N HIS A 107 10.45 23.21 17.38
CA HIS A 107 9.14 23.71 16.94
C HIS A 107 8.91 25.14 17.44
N GLU A 108 8.35 26.00 16.59
CA GLU A 108 7.84 27.32 16.96
C GLU A 108 6.35 27.39 16.61
N ALA A 109 5.49 27.79 17.56
CA ALA A 109 4.04 27.79 17.37
C ALA A 109 3.57 28.73 16.24
N THR A 110 4.28 29.84 16.04
CA THR A 110 4.05 30.78 14.95
C THR A 110 5.33 31.49 14.56
N TYR A 111 5.52 31.79 13.29
CA TYR A 111 6.61 32.66 12.83
C TYR A 111 6.21 33.40 11.54
N GLU A 112 6.35 34.73 11.56
CA GLU A 112 6.13 35.60 10.37
C GLU A 112 4.84 35.26 9.61
N GLY A 113 3.73 35.11 10.34
CA GLY A 113 2.39 34.87 9.79
C GLY A 113 2.05 33.41 9.46
N ARG A 114 2.97 32.46 9.67
CA ARG A 114 2.71 31.01 9.55
C ARG A 114 2.53 30.37 10.93
N SER A 115 1.68 29.34 11.00
CA SER A 115 1.43 28.55 12.21
C SER A 115 2.26 27.27 12.15
N GLY A 116 2.72 26.80 13.31
CA GLY A 116 3.45 25.55 13.47
C GLY A 116 4.63 25.41 12.51
N VAL A 117 5.82 25.89 12.88
CA VAL A 117 7.00 25.80 12.00
C VAL A 117 8.14 25.04 12.65
N ILE A 118 8.99 24.41 11.85
CA ILE A 118 10.23 23.80 12.33
C ILE A 118 11.41 24.71 12.04
N LYS A 119 12.12 25.09 13.09
CA LYS A 119 13.34 25.89 13.03
C LYS A 119 14.58 25.01 13.09
N PHE A 120 15.57 25.37 12.29
CA PHE A 120 16.91 24.80 12.25
C PHE A 120 17.93 25.90 12.60
N ASP A 121 18.83 25.64 13.54
CA ASP A 121 19.89 26.58 13.96
C ASP A 121 21.24 26.39 13.25
N GLY A 122 21.29 25.45 12.30
CA GLY A 122 22.49 25.07 11.56
C GLY A 122 23.26 23.88 12.15
N THR A 123 22.88 23.36 13.32
CA THR A 123 23.54 22.20 13.97
C THR A 123 22.69 20.93 13.95
N GLY A 124 21.41 21.07 13.61
CA GLY A 124 20.43 19.99 13.62
C GLY A 124 20.01 19.49 12.24
N LYS A 125 19.14 18.48 12.26
CA LYS A 125 18.43 17.95 11.08
C LYS A 125 17.16 17.19 11.47
N MET A 126 16.23 17.14 10.53
CA MET A 126 15.03 16.30 10.55
C MET A 126 15.30 15.03 9.73
N ASN A 127 14.87 13.87 10.21
CA ASN A 127 14.92 12.60 9.50
C ASN A 127 13.50 12.17 9.14
N GLY A 128 13.15 12.27 7.86
CA GLY A 128 11.89 11.83 7.26
C GLY A 128 11.88 10.34 6.85
N LYS A 129 12.75 9.53 7.46
CA LYS A 129 12.85 8.08 7.31
C LYS A 129 13.23 7.66 5.88
N ASP A 130 13.10 6.36 5.59
CA ASP A 130 13.63 5.71 4.40
C ASP A 130 12.58 5.35 3.33
N GLY A 131 11.31 5.72 3.58
CA GLY A 131 10.17 5.48 2.69
C GLY A 131 10.12 6.42 1.47
N LEU A 132 10.97 7.45 1.43
CA LEU A 132 10.92 8.50 0.41
C LEU A 132 11.89 8.25 -0.76
N LEU A 133 11.45 8.66 -1.95
CA LEU A 133 12.15 8.42 -3.22
C LEU A 133 12.55 6.94 -3.36
N HIS A 134 11.64 6.03 -3.02
CA HIS A 134 11.90 4.60 -2.88
C HIS A 134 10.76 3.77 -3.50
N SER A 135 11.07 2.54 -3.94
CA SER A 135 10.12 1.60 -4.55
C SER A 135 10.48 0.15 -4.27
N THR A 136 9.47 -0.65 -3.98
CA THR A 136 9.54 -2.12 -4.10
C THR A 136 9.28 -2.60 -5.54
N GLU A 137 8.77 -1.74 -6.41
CA GLU A 137 8.46 -2.10 -7.81
C GLU A 137 9.67 -1.97 -8.70
N GLU A 138 9.80 -2.87 -9.68
CA GLU A 138 10.80 -2.78 -10.75
C GLU A 138 10.65 -1.50 -11.58
N THR A 139 9.43 -0.99 -11.69
CA THR A 139 9.09 0.28 -12.37
C THR A 139 8.60 1.31 -11.36
N PHE A 140 9.53 1.88 -10.58
CA PHE A 140 9.20 3.07 -9.78
C PHE A 140 8.65 4.19 -10.66
N ASN A 141 7.77 5.03 -10.11
CA ASN A 141 7.33 6.23 -10.80
C ASN A 141 8.56 7.06 -11.16
N LYS A 142 8.71 7.41 -12.43
CA LYS A 142 9.90 8.10 -12.93
C LYS A 142 9.94 9.57 -12.50
N SER A 143 9.09 9.96 -11.56
CA SER A 143 8.87 11.35 -11.17
C SER A 143 8.77 11.49 -9.66
N PHE A 144 9.23 12.62 -9.14
CA PHE A 144 9.07 12.99 -7.73
C PHE A 144 8.98 14.50 -7.57
N THR A 145 8.45 14.97 -6.44
CA THR A 145 8.53 16.38 -6.01
C THR A 145 8.92 16.44 -4.54
N PHE A 146 9.84 17.33 -4.19
CA PHE A 146 9.99 17.83 -2.83
C PHE A 146 9.52 19.28 -2.82
N ALA A 147 8.67 19.64 -1.86
CA ALA A 147 8.15 20.99 -1.72
C ALA A 147 8.08 21.42 -0.26
N THR A 148 8.29 22.70 0.02
CA THR A 148 8.21 23.28 1.37
C THR A 148 8.05 24.79 1.28
N TYR A 149 7.44 25.40 2.29
CA TYR A 149 7.65 26.80 2.58
C TYR A 149 8.97 26.95 3.36
N ILE A 150 9.87 27.78 2.85
CA ILE A 150 11.20 27.99 3.42
C ILE A 150 11.38 29.46 3.81
N PHE A 151 11.83 29.70 5.04
CA PHE A 151 12.32 30.99 5.51
C PHE A 151 13.80 30.86 5.83
N ILE A 152 14.65 31.59 5.13
CA ILE A 152 16.10 31.53 5.35
C ILE A 152 16.47 32.65 6.34
N ASP A 153 17.02 32.30 7.50
CA ASP A 153 17.51 33.30 8.47
C ASP A 153 18.89 33.80 8.04
N GLU A 154 19.75 32.86 7.65
CA GLU A 154 21.13 33.11 7.24
C GLU A 154 21.44 32.23 6.03
N TRP A 155 21.93 32.84 4.95
CA TRP A 155 22.37 32.07 3.79
C TRP A 155 23.66 31.34 4.10
N VAL A 156 23.57 30.02 4.35
CA VAL A 156 24.73 29.15 4.58
C VAL A 156 25.04 28.37 3.30
N PRO A 157 26.12 28.71 2.57
CA PRO A 157 26.50 27.99 1.36
C PRO A 157 26.67 26.49 1.59
N GLY A 158 26.03 25.68 0.75
CA GLY A 158 26.09 24.22 0.84
C GLY A 158 25.18 23.60 1.91
N ALA A 159 24.40 24.38 2.66
CA ALA A 159 23.39 23.83 3.55
C ALA A 159 22.37 22.99 2.79
N TYR A 160 22.02 21.82 3.33
CA TYR A 160 21.08 20.91 2.72
C TYR A 160 19.66 21.31 3.05
N ILE A 161 18.86 21.58 2.02
CA ILE A 161 17.40 21.66 2.15
C ILE A 161 16.86 20.25 2.34
N PHE A 162 17.29 19.31 1.49
CA PHE A 162 17.15 17.88 1.74
C PHE A 162 18.38 17.10 1.28
N LYS A 163 18.55 15.89 1.84
CA LYS A 163 19.62 14.97 1.51
C LYS A 163 19.20 13.53 1.78
N LYS A 164 19.27 12.68 0.77
CA LYS A 164 19.14 11.23 0.87
C LYS A 164 20.51 10.57 0.79
N THR A 165 20.87 9.74 1.78
CA THR A 165 22.21 9.13 1.86
C THR A 165 22.17 7.66 2.23
N SER A 166 23.03 6.87 1.60
CA SER A 166 23.31 5.47 1.98
C SER A 166 24.78 5.35 2.39
N GLY A 167 25.04 5.31 3.69
CA GLY A 167 26.39 5.50 4.22
C GLY A 167 26.93 6.88 3.80
N ASP A 168 28.16 6.93 3.31
CA ASP A 168 28.80 8.18 2.86
C ASP A 168 28.34 8.65 1.48
N LYS A 169 27.51 7.86 0.78
CA LYS A 169 27.06 8.18 -0.57
C LYS A 169 25.80 9.05 -0.55
N VAL A 170 25.91 10.25 -1.12
CA VAL A 170 24.75 11.09 -1.45
C VAL A 170 24.03 10.51 -2.66
N LEU A 171 22.76 10.15 -2.48
CA LEU A 171 21.90 9.62 -3.52
C LEU A 171 21.07 10.72 -4.18
N ALA A 172 20.48 11.59 -3.36
CA ALA A 172 19.73 12.76 -3.80
C ALA A 172 19.98 13.92 -2.84
N ALA A 173 20.07 15.16 -3.32
CA ALA A 173 20.22 16.33 -2.49
C ALA A 173 19.80 17.61 -3.21
N LEU A 174 19.36 18.59 -2.42
CA LEU A 174 19.22 19.99 -2.81
C LEU A 174 19.94 20.84 -1.75
N GLN A 175 20.82 21.73 -2.20
CA GLN A 175 21.65 22.57 -1.34
C GLN A 175 21.52 24.04 -1.72
N LEU A 176 21.62 24.93 -0.73
CA LEU A 176 21.84 26.36 -0.99
C LEU A 176 23.17 26.56 -1.72
N GLY A 177 23.17 27.45 -2.70
CA GLY A 177 24.33 27.71 -3.52
C GLY A 177 25.38 28.62 -2.87
N ALA A 178 26.46 28.91 -3.60
CA ALA A 178 27.53 29.78 -3.10
C ALA A 178 27.07 31.21 -2.83
N ASN A 179 26.10 31.69 -3.61
CA ASN A 179 25.48 33.01 -3.46
C ASN A 179 23.97 32.85 -3.28
N GLU A 180 23.32 33.86 -2.68
CA GLU A 180 21.86 33.95 -2.63
C GLU A 180 21.22 33.74 -4.00
N GLN A 181 19.98 33.24 -4.01
CA GLN A 181 19.22 32.93 -5.23
C GLN A 181 19.89 31.90 -6.15
N THR A 182 20.76 31.05 -5.60
CA THR A 182 21.32 29.91 -6.34
C THR A 182 21.21 28.62 -5.52
N VAL A 183 21.14 27.47 -6.19
CA VAL A 183 21.12 26.15 -5.54
C VAL A 183 22.01 25.17 -6.28
N SER A 184 22.39 24.08 -5.61
CA SER A 184 23.02 22.91 -6.21
C SER A 184 22.17 21.68 -5.95
N TRP A 185 22.20 20.71 -6.86
CA TRP A 185 21.45 19.46 -6.71
C TRP A 185 22.24 18.25 -7.20
N ALA A 186 21.94 17.11 -6.60
CA ALA A 186 22.41 15.79 -7.04
C ALA A 186 21.21 14.85 -7.01
N LEU A 187 21.01 14.07 -8.07
CA LEU A 187 19.89 13.13 -8.23
C LEU A 187 20.39 11.89 -9.00
N GLY A 188 20.65 10.81 -8.26
CA GLY A 188 21.04 9.52 -8.83
C GLY A 188 22.30 9.62 -9.69
N ASN A 189 22.14 9.50 -11.01
CA ASN A 189 23.24 9.57 -11.97
C ASN A 189 23.54 10.98 -12.51
N ALA A 190 22.79 11.99 -12.09
CA ALA A 190 22.95 13.36 -12.54
C ALA A 190 23.21 14.28 -11.35
N SER A 191 24.09 15.26 -11.52
CA SER A 191 24.27 16.34 -10.57
C SER A 191 24.65 17.60 -11.30
N VAL A 192 24.49 18.73 -10.61
CA VAL A 192 25.22 19.94 -10.96
C VAL A 192 26.71 19.66 -10.84
N THR A 193 27.53 20.17 -11.76
CA THR A 193 29.00 20.04 -11.68
C THR A 193 29.48 20.65 -10.38
N ALA A 194 30.46 20.01 -9.72
CA ALA A 194 31.04 20.54 -8.48
C ALA A 194 31.52 22.00 -8.70
N GLY A 195 31.10 22.90 -7.81
CA GLY A 195 31.42 24.33 -7.91
C GLY A 195 30.53 25.14 -8.85
N THR A 196 29.57 24.52 -9.55
CA THR A 196 28.54 25.21 -10.32
C THR A 196 27.20 25.23 -9.58
N TYR A 197 26.34 26.20 -9.90
CA TYR A 197 25.02 26.36 -9.30
C TYR A 197 23.99 26.71 -10.37
N VAL A 198 22.72 26.44 -10.06
CA VAL A 198 21.57 26.84 -10.89
C VAL A 198 20.84 27.99 -10.22
N ASP A 199 20.23 28.86 -11.01
CA ASP A 199 19.42 29.95 -10.50
C ASP A 199 18.23 29.42 -9.70
N ALA A 200 17.89 30.13 -8.63
CA ALA A 200 16.70 29.99 -7.80
C ALA A 200 16.17 31.41 -7.55
N LYS A 201 15.85 32.12 -8.63
CA LYS A 201 15.59 33.57 -8.61
C LYS A 201 14.49 33.91 -7.62
N GLY A 202 14.76 34.88 -6.76
CA GLY A 202 13.85 35.33 -5.70
C GLY A 202 14.05 34.64 -4.35
N LEU A 203 14.72 33.49 -4.29
CA LEU A 203 15.00 32.81 -3.02
C LEU A 203 16.06 33.58 -2.24
N ALA A 204 15.65 34.26 -1.16
CA ALA A 204 16.52 35.12 -0.37
C ALA A 204 16.26 34.99 1.14
N PRO A 205 17.19 35.42 2.00
CA PRO A 205 16.96 35.52 3.44
C PRO A 205 15.87 36.53 3.83
N GLY A 206 15.25 36.31 4.99
CA GLY A 206 14.35 37.27 5.63
C GLY A 206 12.90 37.28 5.13
N ALA A 207 12.49 36.33 4.30
CA ALA A 207 11.11 36.17 3.85
C ALA A 207 10.72 34.69 3.66
N TRP A 208 9.42 34.42 3.70
CA TRP A 208 8.87 33.12 3.32
C TRP A 208 8.84 32.97 1.80
N HIS A 209 9.36 31.86 1.30
CA HIS A 209 9.28 31.45 -0.09
C HIS A 209 8.64 30.07 -0.21
N TYR A 210 7.80 29.85 -1.21
CA TYR A 210 7.45 28.49 -1.59
C TYR A 210 8.52 27.94 -2.52
N LEU A 211 9.23 26.89 -2.07
CA LEU A 211 10.27 26.21 -2.82
C LEU A 211 9.79 24.80 -3.18
N ALA A 212 9.86 24.46 -4.46
CA ALA A 212 9.69 23.08 -4.91
C ALA A 212 10.76 22.69 -5.93
N VAL A 213 11.19 21.44 -5.88
CA VAL A 213 11.97 20.81 -6.94
C VAL A 213 11.32 19.51 -7.34
N ASP A 214 11.26 19.26 -8.64
CA ASP A 214 10.71 18.02 -9.16
C ASP A 214 11.49 17.46 -10.34
N TYR A 215 11.24 16.19 -10.62
CA TYR A 215 11.64 15.52 -11.83
C TYR A 215 10.40 14.95 -12.52
N ASP A 216 10.16 15.30 -13.78
CA ASP A 216 9.16 14.66 -14.65
C ASP A 216 9.88 13.67 -15.57
N GLY A 217 9.81 12.38 -15.23
CA GLY A 217 10.48 11.34 -16.01
C GLY A 217 9.82 11.01 -17.35
N ASN A 218 8.57 11.45 -17.57
CA ASN A 218 7.93 11.32 -18.88
C ASN A 218 8.48 12.37 -19.85
N LYS A 219 8.71 13.58 -19.35
CA LYS A 219 9.31 14.68 -20.13
C LYS A 219 10.83 14.72 -20.07
N LYS A 220 11.44 13.96 -19.15
CA LYS A 220 12.87 13.99 -18.82
C LYS A 220 13.32 15.39 -18.39
N GLN A 221 12.58 15.99 -17.46
CA GLN A 221 12.76 17.38 -17.03
C GLN A 221 12.99 17.48 -15.53
N PHE A 222 14.11 18.08 -15.11
CA PHE A 222 14.28 18.58 -13.76
C PHE A 222 13.78 20.02 -13.68
N ARG A 223 12.99 20.36 -12.67
CA ARG A 223 12.42 21.71 -12.52
C ARG A 223 12.58 22.20 -11.09
N ILE A 224 12.76 23.51 -10.98
CA ILE A 224 12.77 24.23 -9.71
C ILE A 224 11.74 25.36 -9.77
N PHE A 225 11.05 25.58 -8.65
CA PHE A 225 10.02 26.61 -8.48
C PHE A 225 10.34 27.41 -7.22
N VAL A 226 10.37 28.74 -7.34
CA VAL A 226 10.48 29.68 -6.23
C VAL A 226 9.37 30.69 -6.39
N ASP A 227 8.36 30.62 -5.52
CA ASP A 227 7.16 31.45 -5.57
C ASP A 227 6.41 31.42 -6.91
N ALA A 228 6.68 32.39 -7.78
CA ALA A 228 6.12 32.51 -9.13
C ALA A 228 7.18 32.27 -10.23
N TRP A 229 8.45 32.21 -9.86
CA TRP A 229 9.55 31.91 -10.76
C TRP A 229 9.76 30.40 -10.87
N SER A 230 10.20 29.94 -12.04
CA SER A 230 10.60 28.56 -12.26
C SER A 230 11.68 28.44 -13.32
N SER A 231 12.45 27.35 -13.26
CA SER A 231 13.39 26.96 -14.31
C SER A 231 13.27 25.46 -14.61
N THR A 232 13.56 25.10 -15.85
CA THR A 232 13.50 23.73 -16.37
C THR A 232 14.82 23.37 -17.00
N LEU A 233 15.30 22.17 -16.71
CA LEU A 233 16.45 21.55 -17.33
C LEU A 233 16.03 20.23 -17.97
N ASP A 234 16.15 20.14 -19.30
CA ASP A 234 15.97 18.89 -20.03
C ASP A 234 17.18 17.97 -19.78
N LYS A 235 16.96 16.94 -18.97
CA LYS A 235 17.99 15.97 -18.57
C LYS A 235 17.36 14.62 -18.25
N GLU A 236 17.87 13.57 -18.86
CA GLU A 236 17.54 12.21 -18.45
C GLU A 236 18.24 11.88 -17.14
N ILE A 237 17.45 11.54 -16.12
CA ILE A 237 17.89 11.22 -14.76
C ILE A 237 17.33 9.86 -14.38
N VAL A 238 18.19 9.01 -13.86
CA VAL A 238 17.80 7.75 -13.22
C VAL A 238 17.61 8.05 -11.73
N LEU A 239 16.37 8.06 -11.28
CA LEU A 239 16.07 8.36 -9.87
C LEU A 239 16.68 7.30 -8.94
N PRO A 240 17.25 7.71 -7.80
CA PRO A 240 17.89 6.80 -6.85
C PRO A 240 16.86 6.16 -5.92
N THR A 241 16.33 5.00 -6.32
CA THR A 241 15.26 4.29 -5.60
C THR A 241 15.74 3.41 -4.44
N ALA A 242 17.04 3.40 -4.12
CA ALA A 242 17.56 2.64 -2.99
C ALA A 242 16.90 3.10 -1.67
N ARG A 243 16.49 2.15 -0.82
CA ARG A 243 15.91 2.42 0.50
C ARG A 243 17.00 3.01 1.41
N ALA A 244 16.82 4.25 1.84
CA ALA A 244 17.79 4.98 2.64
C ALA A 244 17.16 6.22 3.26
N ASP A 245 17.65 6.64 4.43
CA ASP A 245 17.17 7.81 5.15
C ASP A 245 17.16 9.08 4.29
N PHE A 246 16.09 9.86 4.46
CA PHE A 246 15.85 11.16 3.84
C PHE A 246 15.92 12.26 4.91
N TYR A 247 17.02 13.01 4.93
CA TYR A 247 17.25 14.10 5.86
C TYR A 247 16.82 15.44 5.28
N ILE A 248 16.37 16.35 6.16
CA ILE A 248 15.90 17.70 5.84
C ILE A 248 16.61 18.69 6.77
N GLY A 249 17.07 19.81 6.20
CA GLY A 249 17.63 20.94 6.96
C GLY A 249 19.01 20.75 7.57
N GLU A 250 19.84 19.83 7.07
CA GLU A 250 21.20 19.64 7.60
C GLU A 250 22.08 20.87 7.26
N ASN A 251 22.69 21.48 8.29
CA ASN A 251 23.41 22.76 8.23
C ASN A 251 22.56 23.97 7.84
N PHE A 252 21.24 23.81 7.77
CA PHE A 252 20.32 24.89 7.41
C PHE A 252 20.05 25.80 8.61
N LYS A 253 20.03 27.12 8.36
CA LYS A 253 19.65 28.14 9.34
C LYS A 253 18.39 28.85 8.86
N GLY A 254 17.27 28.53 9.47
CA GLY A 254 15.98 29.04 9.03
C GLY A 254 14.83 28.17 9.49
N ARG A 255 13.69 28.29 8.82
CA ARG A 255 12.46 27.57 9.14
C ARG A 255 11.85 26.93 7.92
N LEU A 256 11.18 25.80 8.16
CA LEU A 256 10.37 25.10 7.18
C LEU A 256 8.93 25.00 7.67
N ASP A 257 8.01 25.03 6.72
CA ASP A 257 6.59 24.79 6.93
C ASP A 257 5.98 24.01 5.74
N GLU A 258 4.90 23.27 5.96
CA GLU A 258 4.13 22.52 4.95
C GLU A 258 5.01 21.68 4.01
N THR A 259 5.96 20.93 4.60
CA THR A 259 6.93 20.15 3.81
C THR A 259 6.25 18.88 3.28
N SER A 260 6.41 18.60 2.00
CA SER A 260 5.81 17.44 1.36
C SER A 260 6.74 16.74 0.37
N PHE A 261 6.52 15.43 0.22
CA PHE A 261 7.19 14.61 -0.77
C PHE A 261 6.17 13.85 -1.61
N TRP A 262 6.37 13.87 -2.93
CA TRP A 262 5.44 13.29 -3.90
C TRP A 262 6.16 12.29 -4.79
N SER A 263 5.46 11.23 -5.18
CA SER A 263 5.87 10.34 -6.26
C SER A 263 5.36 10.82 -7.62
N MET A 264 5.21 12.13 -7.83
CA MET A 264 4.85 12.73 -9.12
C MET A 264 5.57 14.06 -9.33
N ALA A 265 5.52 14.59 -10.54
CA ALA A 265 6.01 15.94 -10.84
C ALA A 265 4.88 16.97 -10.64
N ALA A 266 4.70 17.42 -9.39
CA ALA A 266 3.60 18.27 -8.94
C ALA A 266 3.90 19.78 -9.06
N GLY A 267 5.16 20.18 -9.22
CA GLY A 267 5.57 21.59 -9.22
C GLY A 267 5.05 22.35 -8.02
N THR A 268 4.16 23.33 -8.26
CA THR A 268 3.55 24.16 -7.22
C THR A 268 2.28 23.58 -6.60
N GLY A 269 1.97 22.29 -6.83
CA GLY A 269 0.75 21.64 -6.38
C GLY A 269 0.49 21.71 -4.87
N GLY A 270 1.55 21.76 -4.03
CA GLY A 270 1.43 21.89 -2.57
C GLY A 270 1.34 23.33 -2.05
N LYS A 271 1.42 24.34 -2.91
CA LYS A 271 1.54 25.75 -2.48
C LYS A 271 0.35 26.24 -1.65
N ASN A 272 -0.86 25.78 -1.92
CA ASN A 272 -2.05 26.24 -1.20
C ASN A 272 -2.57 25.22 -0.18
N GLY A 273 -1.66 24.45 0.43
CA GLY A 273 -1.97 23.31 1.28
C GLY A 273 -2.41 22.09 0.47
N ILE A 274 -2.18 20.89 1.02
CA ILE A 274 -2.54 19.64 0.35
C ILE A 274 -3.91 19.18 0.84
N LYS A 275 -4.78 18.82 -0.11
CA LYS A 275 -6.08 18.22 0.15
C LYS A 275 -6.15 16.84 -0.49
N PHE A 276 -6.54 15.84 0.28
CA PHE A 276 -6.68 14.46 -0.16
C PHE A 276 -8.05 14.21 -0.80
N ASP A 277 -8.38 14.97 -1.85
CA ASP A 277 -9.72 15.02 -2.46
C ASP A 277 -9.79 14.43 -3.87
N ASN A 278 -8.66 13.96 -4.41
CA ASN A 278 -8.59 13.32 -5.71
C ASN A 278 -7.49 12.27 -5.77
N TRP A 279 -7.56 11.40 -6.78
CA TRP A 279 -6.69 10.23 -6.95
C TRP A 279 -5.20 10.55 -6.87
N ASN A 280 -4.77 11.65 -7.48
CA ASN A 280 -3.37 12.05 -7.48
C ASN A 280 -2.89 12.42 -6.08
N MET A 281 -3.72 13.08 -5.27
CA MET A 281 -3.37 13.50 -3.92
C MET A 281 -3.27 12.29 -2.99
N VAL A 282 -4.29 11.43 -2.99
CA VAL A 282 -4.34 10.23 -2.13
C VAL A 282 -3.29 9.18 -2.52
N ALA A 283 -2.94 9.05 -3.80
CA ALA A 283 -2.05 7.97 -4.25
C ALA A 283 -0.58 8.37 -4.34
N LYS A 284 -0.25 9.68 -4.35
CA LYS A 284 1.09 10.15 -4.75
C LYS A 284 1.75 11.11 -3.77
N VAL A 285 1.05 11.63 -2.77
CA VAL A 285 1.67 12.34 -1.64
C VAL A 285 2.18 11.29 -0.66
N LEU A 286 3.50 11.07 -0.63
CA LEU A 286 4.14 10.02 0.17
C LEU A 286 4.51 10.48 1.58
N ALA A 287 4.62 11.79 1.80
CA ALA A 287 4.75 12.40 3.12
C ALA A 287 4.22 13.83 3.09
N TYR A 288 3.58 14.25 4.17
CA TYR A 288 3.18 15.64 4.38
C TYR A 288 3.30 16.04 5.85
N TRP A 289 4.28 16.89 6.14
CA TRP A 289 4.55 17.42 7.47
C TRP A 289 4.05 18.86 7.54
N GLN A 290 2.90 19.05 8.19
CA GLN A 290 2.29 20.37 8.43
C GLN A 290 2.92 21.09 9.62
N TYR A 291 3.54 20.35 10.55
CA TYR A 291 4.15 20.86 11.78
C TYR A 291 3.20 21.59 12.77
N ASP A 292 1.90 21.69 12.47
CA ASP A 292 0.90 22.34 13.34
C ASP A 292 0.65 21.62 14.68
N ASP A 293 0.81 20.30 14.73
CA ASP A 293 0.67 19.53 15.97
C ASP A 293 1.93 19.68 16.85
N SER A 294 1.91 20.65 17.76
CA SER A 294 3.03 20.88 18.70
C SER A 294 3.39 19.67 19.58
N THR A 295 2.47 18.70 19.76
CA THR A 295 2.74 17.49 20.55
C THR A 295 3.47 16.42 19.75
N ASN A 296 3.29 16.43 18.43
CA ASN A 296 4.01 15.58 17.50
C ASN A 296 4.33 16.36 16.21
N PRO A 297 5.27 17.32 16.27
CA PRO A 297 5.48 18.21 15.14
C PRO A 297 6.11 17.47 13.95
N GLY A 298 6.68 16.28 14.15
CA GLY A 298 7.18 15.43 13.08
C GLY A 298 6.12 14.56 12.41
N LYS A 299 4.85 14.61 12.82
CA LYS A 299 3.80 13.73 12.30
C LYS A 299 3.66 13.82 10.79
N ASP A 300 3.71 12.67 10.11
CA ASP A 300 3.30 12.55 8.72
C ASP A 300 1.76 12.49 8.68
N SER A 301 1.13 13.43 7.98
CA SER A 301 -0.33 13.57 8.00
C SER A 301 -1.05 12.59 7.07
N HIS A 302 -0.31 11.72 6.37
CA HIS A 302 -0.89 10.84 5.36
C HIS A 302 -0.14 9.52 5.26
N THR A 303 -0.59 8.54 6.05
CA THR A 303 0.03 7.21 6.14
C THR A 303 -0.99 6.09 5.93
N TRP A 304 -0.50 4.89 5.58
CA TRP A 304 -1.31 3.68 5.56
C TRP A 304 -1.96 3.42 6.93
N LEU A 305 -1.29 3.81 8.02
CA LEU A 305 -1.76 3.61 9.38
C LEU A 305 -2.94 4.52 9.73
N ASP A 306 -2.95 5.75 9.24
CA ASP A 306 -4.11 6.65 9.42
C ASP A 306 -5.33 6.13 8.64
N ARG A 307 -5.12 5.61 7.42
CA ARG A 307 -6.17 4.90 6.67
C ARG A 307 -6.69 3.70 7.44
N TRP A 308 -5.79 2.87 7.95
CA TRP A 308 -6.13 1.69 8.75
C TRP A 308 -6.99 2.04 9.97
N LYS A 309 -6.57 3.05 10.74
CA LYS A 309 -7.34 3.54 11.90
C LYS A 309 -8.72 4.03 11.49
N LYS A 310 -8.82 4.81 10.42
CA LYS A 310 -10.09 5.33 9.92
C LYS A 310 -11.02 4.22 9.42
N ILE A 311 -10.49 3.17 8.77
CA ILE A 311 -11.26 1.98 8.41
C ILE A 311 -11.82 1.34 9.67
N ARG A 312 -10.98 1.08 10.69
CA ARG A 312 -11.42 0.46 11.95
C ARG A 312 -12.46 1.30 12.69
N GLU A 313 -12.25 2.61 12.80
CA GLU A 313 -13.22 3.55 13.39
C GLU A 313 -14.55 3.53 12.64
N THR A 314 -14.50 3.53 11.31
CA THR A 314 -15.69 3.46 10.46
C THR A 314 -16.50 2.19 10.72
N LEU A 315 -15.82 1.04 10.86
CA LEU A 315 -16.49 -0.24 11.14
C LEU A 315 -17.00 -0.33 12.58
N ALA A 316 -16.23 0.15 13.57
CA ALA A 316 -16.59 0.11 14.99
C ALA A 316 -17.79 1.03 15.32
N ALA A 317 -18.01 2.08 14.54
CA ALA A 317 -19.17 2.97 14.69
C ALA A 317 -20.51 2.32 14.25
N GLN A 318 -20.48 1.11 13.68
CA GLN A 318 -21.67 0.44 13.13
C GLN A 318 -22.15 -0.65 14.09
N VAL A 319 -23.47 -0.77 14.25
CA VAL A 319 -24.08 -1.79 15.11
C VAL A 319 -24.18 -3.10 14.34
N GLY A 320 -23.59 -4.17 14.88
CA GLY A 320 -23.71 -5.52 14.34
C GLY A 320 -22.56 -5.95 13.42
N ASN A 321 -22.24 -7.25 13.51
CA ASN A 321 -21.14 -7.98 12.87
C ASN A 321 -19.77 -7.86 13.58
N ASP A 322 -19.74 -8.24 14.86
CA ASP A 322 -18.51 -8.36 15.68
C ASP A 322 -17.59 -9.54 15.24
N SER A 323 -18.02 -10.34 14.26
CA SER A 323 -17.29 -11.50 13.75
C SER A 323 -16.52 -11.25 12.45
N ARG A 324 -16.65 -10.06 11.84
CA ARG A 324 -16.02 -9.74 10.55
C ARG A 324 -14.50 -9.83 10.64
N LYS A 325 -13.89 -10.41 9.61
CA LYS A 325 -12.43 -10.44 9.47
C LYS A 325 -11.94 -9.23 8.68
N LEU A 326 -10.92 -8.56 9.20
CA LEU A 326 -10.22 -7.48 8.53
C LEU A 326 -8.72 -7.80 8.45
N ARG A 327 -8.27 -8.12 7.24
CA ARG A 327 -6.99 -8.78 6.98
C ARG A 327 -6.06 -7.88 6.18
N LEU A 328 -4.76 -8.03 6.40
CA LEU A 328 -3.74 -7.33 5.63
C LEU A 328 -3.56 -8.00 4.26
N GLY A 329 -3.75 -7.26 3.18
CA GLY A 329 -3.51 -7.72 1.82
C GLY A 329 -2.11 -7.33 1.34
N PHE A 330 -1.40 -8.29 0.76
CA PHE A 330 -0.15 -8.06 0.04
C PHE A 330 -0.39 -8.06 -1.45
N GLY A 331 0.01 -6.98 -2.13
CA GLY A 331 0.01 -6.90 -3.59
C GLY A 331 1.38 -6.51 -4.13
N SER A 332 1.74 -7.01 -5.32
CA SER A 332 2.97 -6.65 -6.05
C SER A 332 4.27 -6.74 -5.21
N GLY A 333 5.31 -5.96 -5.55
CA GLY A 333 6.59 -5.90 -4.85
C GLY A 333 7.61 -6.96 -5.27
N GLN A 334 8.66 -7.14 -4.46
CA GLN A 334 9.81 -8.01 -4.75
C GLN A 334 9.57 -9.46 -4.29
N TRP A 335 8.33 -9.93 -4.46
CA TRP A 335 7.88 -11.20 -3.91
C TRP A 335 8.67 -12.38 -4.48
N ARG A 336 9.12 -12.33 -5.73
CA ARG A 336 9.95 -13.37 -6.36
C ARG A 336 11.26 -13.59 -5.62
N GLN A 337 11.94 -12.49 -5.30
CA GLN A 337 13.18 -12.51 -4.56
C GLN A 337 12.93 -12.93 -3.11
N MET A 338 11.87 -12.40 -2.47
CA MET A 338 11.47 -12.76 -1.11
C MET A 338 11.22 -14.27 -0.95
N MET A 339 10.52 -14.89 -1.90
CA MET A 339 10.21 -16.32 -1.83
C MET A 339 11.36 -17.24 -2.27
N SER A 340 12.46 -16.69 -2.82
CA SER A 340 13.51 -17.49 -3.44
C SER A 340 14.36 -18.31 -2.47
N ALA A 341 14.43 -17.93 -1.19
CA ALA A 341 15.28 -18.57 -0.20
C ALA A 341 14.59 -18.73 1.17
N ASP A 342 14.99 -19.74 1.95
CA ASP A 342 14.34 -20.03 3.25
C ASP A 342 14.53 -18.90 4.28
N ASN A 343 15.69 -18.24 4.28
CA ASN A 343 15.99 -17.14 5.19
C ASN A 343 15.11 -15.91 4.91
N THR A 344 14.87 -15.56 3.64
CA THR A 344 14.00 -14.43 3.26
C THR A 344 12.53 -14.74 3.51
N ARG A 345 12.07 -15.97 3.28
CA ARG A 345 10.72 -16.43 3.69
C ARG A 345 10.53 -16.35 5.20
N THR A 346 11.53 -16.78 5.96
CA THR A 346 11.50 -16.78 7.43
C THR A 346 11.50 -15.35 7.96
N ALA A 347 12.30 -14.44 7.38
CA ALA A 347 12.28 -13.02 7.71
C ALA A 347 10.89 -12.42 7.43
N PHE A 348 10.33 -12.67 6.24
CA PHE A 348 9.00 -12.21 5.85
C PHE A 348 7.91 -12.68 6.82
N ALA A 349 7.88 -13.96 7.15
CA ALA A 349 6.87 -14.50 8.05
C ALA A 349 6.98 -13.95 9.49
N ASN A 350 8.18 -13.66 9.99
CA ASN A 350 8.37 -13.03 11.31
C ASN A 350 7.97 -11.55 11.31
N ASN A 351 8.33 -10.82 10.26
CA ASN A 351 7.93 -9.42 10.09
C ASN A 351 6.40 -9.32 9.95
N LEU A 352 5.80 -10.20 9.17
CA LEU A 352 4.36 -10.33 9.03
C LEU A 352 3.69 -10.58 10.38
N LYS A 353 4.17 -11.56 11.16
CA LYS A 353 3.66 -11.84 12.51
C LYS A 353 3.68 -10.60 13.41
N SER A 354 4.76 -9.82 13.33
CA SER A 354 4.94 -8.61 14.12
C SER A 354 3.94 -7.53 13.71
N VAL A 355 3.78 -7.27 12.41
CA VAL A 355 2.80 -6.31 11.86
C VAL A 355 1.37 -6.71 12.21
N LEU A 356 0.98 -7.99 12.00
CA LEU A 356 -0.38 -8.44 12.31
C LEU A 356 -0.71 -8.24 13.79
N LYS A 357 0.25 -8.51 14.68
CA LYS A 357 0.09 -8.30 16.13
C LYS A 357 0.06 -6.83 16.51
N GLU A 358 0.98 -6.02 16.00
CA GLU A 358 1.12 -4.61 16.36
C GLU A 358 -0.10 -3.78 15.97
N TYR A 359 -0.68 -4.08 14.81
CA TYR A 359 -1.80 -3.32 14.25
C TYR A 359 -3.14 -4.05 14.33
N GLU A 360 -3.15 -5.21 15.00
CA GLU A 360 -4.31 -6.04 15.29
C GLU A 360 -5.12 -6.42 14.04
N PHE A 361 -4.42 -6.97 13.02
CA PHE A 361 -5.08 -7.57 11.88
C PHE A 361 -5.56 -9.00 12.22
N ASP A 362 -6.75 -9.37 11.73
CA ASP A 362 -7.30 -10.73 11.90
C ASP A 362 -6.54 -11.79 11.11
N GLY A 363 -5.73 -11.36 10.14
CA GLY A 363 -5.15 -12.25 9.16
C GLY A 363 -4.42 -11.57 8.04
N VAL A 364 -4.04 -12.38 7.05
CA VAL A 364 -3.30 -11.97 5.86
C VAL A 364 -3.88 -12.62 4.61
N ASP A 365 -3.89 -11.88 3.50
CA ASP A 365 -4.05 -12.41 2.14
C ASP A 365 -2.79 -12.12 1.32
N LEU A 366 -2.32 -13.09 0.56
CA LEU A 366 -1.25 -12.87 -0.42
C LEU A 366 -1.83 -12.87 -1.83
N ASP A 367 -1.88 -11.69 -2.44
CA ASP A 367 -2.28 -11.48 -3.83
C ASP A 367 -1.04 -11.39 -4.73
N ILE A 368 -0.38 -12.54 -4.90
CA ILE A 368 0.91 -12.64 -5.58
C ILE A 368 0.72 -13.04 -7.05
N GLU A 369 0.92 -12.04 -7.90
CA GLU A 369 0.65 -12.12 -9.33
C GLU A 369 1.93 -11.96 -10.18
N TRP A 370 2.33 -12.90 -11.03
CA TRP A 370 1.93 -14.30 -11.07
C TRP A 370 3.18 -15.19 -11.08
N PRO A 371 3.21 -16.29 -10.32
CA PRO A 371 4.14 -17.38 -10.58
C PRO A 371 3.92 -17.93 -12.01
N THR A 372 5.02 -18.05 -12.77
CA THR A 372 5.02 -18.46 -14.20
C THR A 372 5.86 -19.70 -14.47
N THR A 373 6.74 -20.09 -13.55
CA THR A 373 7.62 -21.26 -13.66
C THR A 373 7.40 -22.27 -12.54
N GLU A 374 7.75 -23.53 -12.77
CA GLU A 374 7.69 -24.59 -11.75
C GLU A 374 8.45 -24.21 -10.47
N THR A 375 9.64 -23.60 -10.61
CA THR A 375 10.42 -23.07 -9.49
C THR A 375 9.67 -21.98 -8.72
N GLU A 376 8.99 -21.07 -9.41
CA GLU A 376 8.20 -20.02 -8.74
C GLU A 376 7.01 -20.61 -7.97
N TYR A 377 6.30 -21.60 -8.53
CA TYR A 377 5.23 -22.31 -7.81
C TYR A 377 5.74 -23.07 -6.57
N ALA A 378 6.89 -23.73 -6.70
CA ALA A 378 7.53 -24.42 -5.58
C ALA A 378 7.95 -23.43 -4.47
N ASN A 379 8.52 -22.30 -4.86
CA ASN A 379 8.90 -21.23 -3.92
C ASN A 379 7.68 -20.61 -3.24
N TYR A 380 6.61 -20.34 -3.99
CA TYR A 380 5.38 -19.79 -3.41
C TYR A 380 4.75 -20.77 -2.42
N SER A 381 4.66 -22.05 -2.81
CA SER A 381 4.18 -23.12 -1.93
C SER A 381 4.99 -23.23 -0.63
N ALA A 382 6.32 -23.20 -0.73
CA ALA A 382 7.20 -23.24 0.43
C ALA A 382 7.07 -21.99 1.33
N THR A 383 6.76 -20.84 0.73
CA THR A 383 6.50 -19.58 1.45
C THR A 383 5.20 -19.66 2.24
N ILE A 384 4.12 -20.15 1.63
CA ILE A 384 2.83 -20.38 2.32
C ILE A 384 3.03 -21.31 3.52
N VAL A 385 3.68 -22.46 3.32
CA VAL A 385 3.95 -23.40 4.42
C VAL A 385 4.77 -22.76 5.54
N LYS A 386 5.81 -21.98 5.20
CA LYS A 386 6.64 -21.27 6.19
C LYS A 386 5.85 -20.23 6.98
N ILE A 387 4.99 -19.44 6.31
CA ILE A 387 4.13 -18.46 6.96
C ILE A 387 3.22 -19.15 7.97
N ARG A 388 2.53 -20.23 7.57
CA ARG A 388 1.66 -20.96 8.50
C ARG A 388 2.42 -21.53 9.70
N GLN A 389 3.63 -22.05 9.50
CA GLN A 389 4.47 -22.55 10.60
C GLN A 389 4.80 -21.47 11.64
N ILE A 390 4.97 -20.21 11.22
CA ILE A 390 5.37 -19.11 12.09
C ILE A 390 4.16 -18.38 12.70
N LEU A 391 3.11 -18.13 11.89
CA LEU A 391 1.89 -17.47 12.34
C LEU A 391 1.10 -18.35 13.31
N GLY A 392 1.10 -19.67 13.11
CA GLY A 392 0.22 -20.58 13.83
C GLY A 392 -1.16 -20.69 13.16
N LYS A 393 -2.09 -21.37 13.83
CA LYS A 393 -3.46 -21.61 13.31
C LYS A 393 -4.45 -20.52 13.74
N ASP A 394 -4.07 -19.70 14.70
CA ASP A 394 -4.93 -18.68 15.29
C ASP A 394 -4.92 -17.37 14.48
N VAL A 395 -4.65 -17.43 13.18
CA VAL A 395 -4.55 -16.28 12.27
C VAL A 395 -5.16 -16.69 10.95
N CYS A 396 -6.10 -15.91 10.43
CA CYS A 396 -6.69 -16.19 9.13
C CYS A 396 -5.64 -15.99 8.04
N PHE A 397 -5.39 -17.01 7.23
CA PHE A 397 -4.40 -16.96 6.16
C PHE A 397 -4.98 -17.53 4.87
N SER A 398 -5.16 -16.64 3.90
CA SER A 398 -5.56 -16.97 2.54
C SER A 398 -4.53 -16.47 1.53
N VAL A 399 -4.75 -16.88 0.28
CA VAL A 399 -4.08 -16.31 -0.89
C VAL A 399 -5.12 -16.06 -1.96
N SER A 400 -4.82 -15.11 -2.84
CA SER A 400 -5.60 -14.85 -4.03
C SER A 400 -4.89 -15.44 -5.25
N LEU A 401 -5.54 -16.40 -5.91
CA LEU A 401 -5.05 -17.13 -7.09
C LEU A 401 -5.85 -16.73 -8.31
N HIS A 402 -5.32 -16.99 -9.51
CA HIS A 402 -6.06 -16.77 -10.76
C HIS A 402 -6.06 -18.01 -11.64
N PRO A 403 -7.04 -18.20 -12.54
CA PRO A 403 -7.14 -19.42 -13.34
C PRO A 403 -6.01 -19.68 -14.33
N VAL A 404 -5.07 -18.75 -14.50
CA VAL A 404 -3.82 -18.99 -15.25
C VAL A 404 -2.62 -19.29 -14.35
N ALA A 405 -2.77 -19.08 -13.03
CA ALA A 405 -1.69 -19.16 -12.06
C ALA A 405 -2.14 -19.61 -10.66
N TYR A 406 -2.52 -20.88 -10.53
CA TYR A 406 -3.08 -21.45 -9.29
C TYR A 406 -2.40 -22.73 -8.79
N LYS A 407 -1.31 -23.17 -9.45
CA LYS A 407 -0.71 -24.49 -9.25
C LYS A 407 0.20 -24.59 -8.02
N ILE A 408 -0.35 -24.39 -6.83
CA ILE A 408 0.36 -24.57 -5.55
C ILE A 408 0.30 -26.01 -5.03
N SER A 409 1.28 -26.41 -4.22
CA SER A 409 1.35 -27.78 -3.69
C SER A 409 0.22 -28.11 -2.71
N LYS A 410 -0.10 -29.40 -2.57
CA LYS A 410 -1.07 -29.90 -1.58
C LYS A 410 -0.81 -29.40 -0.15
N ASN A 411 0.46 -29.40 0.30
CA ASN A 411 0.80 -28.90 1.64
C ASN A 411 0.51 -27.40 1.81
N ALA A 412 0.64 -26.61 0.72
CA ALA A 412 0.28 -25.19 0.75
C ALA A 412 -1.25 -25.02 0.81
N ILE A 413 -2.01 -25.80 0.04
CA ILE A 413 -3.48 -25.83 0.10
C ILE A 413 -3.97 -26.22 1.51
N GLU A 414 -3.34 -27.20 2.15
CA GLU A 414 -3.64 -27.61 3.53
C GLU A 414 -3.32 -26.52 4.55
N ALA A 415 -2.24 -25.76 4.33
CA ALA A 415 -1.80 -24.69 5.22
C ALA A 415 -2.72 -23.44 5.19
N LEU A 416 -3.51 -23.24 4.14
CA LEU A 416 -4.39 -22.09 4.00
C LEU A 416 -5.78 -22.37 4.61
N ASP A 417 -6.43 -21.34 5.15
CA ASP A 417 -7.80 -21.46 5.63
C ASP A 417 -8.77 -21.55 4.44
N PHE A 418 -8.57 -20.69 3.44
CA PHE A 418 -9.23 -20.70 2.14
C PHE A 418 -8.37 -19.99 1.09
N MET A 419 -8.79 -20.00 -0.16
CA MET A 419 -8.19 -19.27 -1.29
C MET A 419 -9.27 -18.49 -2.01
N SER A 420 -9.00 -17.22 -2.30
CA SER A 420 -9.77 -16.44 -3.26
C SER A 420 -9.33 -16.82 -4.67
N TYR A 421 -10.25 -16.86 -5.63
CA TYR A 421 -9.95 -17.28 -6.99
C TYR A 421 -10.50 -16.31 -8.02
N GLN A 422 -9.62 -15.54 -8.64
CA GLN A 422 -9.94 -14.38 -9.46
C GLN A 422 -10.50 -14.78 -10.85
N CYS A 423 -11.75 -15.26 -10.89
CA CYS A 423 -12.45 -15.68 -12.11
C CYS A 423 -12.96 -14.50 -12.95
N TYR A 424 -12.09 -13.54 -13.26
CA TYR A 424 -12.43 -12.34 -14.02
C TYR A 424 -11.26 -11.83 -14.87
N GLY A 425 -11.47 -10.73 -15.60
CA GLY A 425 -10.55 -10.21 -16.61
C GLY A 425 -9.17 -9.77 -16.11
N PRO A 426 -8.35 -9.17 -16.99
CA PRO A 426 -8.78 -8.28 -18.07
C PRO A 426 -9.31 -8.93 -19.34
N ALA A 427 -9.04 -10.22 -19.57
CA ALA A 427 -9.54 -10.92 -20.75
C ALA A 427 -11.07 -11.04 -20.73
N VAL A 428 -11.74 -10.53 -21.76
CA VAL A 428 -13.21 -10.52 -21.91
C VAL A 428 -13.82 -11.92 -21.73
N MET A 429 -13.14 -12.95 -22.23
CA MET A 429 -13.60 -14.35 -22.12
C MET A 429 -13.88 -14.81 -20.66
N ARG A 430 -13.31 -14.15 -19.65
CA ARG A 430 -13.49 -14.50 -18.23
C ARG A 430 -14.78 -13.97 -17.61
N TYR A 431 -15.54 -13.15 -18.33
CA TYR A 431 -16.75 -12.55 -17.77
C TYR A 431 -17.98 -13.46 -17.85
N SER A 432 -18.05 -14.40 -18.79
CA SER A 432 -19.24 -15.26 -18.95
C SER A 432 -19.44 -16.21 -17.75
N TYR A 433 -20.68 -16.63 -17.54
CA TYR A 433 -21.02 -17.62 -16.51
C TYR A 433 -20.36 -18.98 -16.80
N GLU A 434 -20.36 -19.43 -18.05
CA GLU A 434 -19.80 -20.72 -18.46
C GLU A 434 -18.29 -20.77 -18.20
N GLN A 435 -17.58 -19.66 -18.41
CA GLN A 435 -16.17 -19.62 -18.07
C GLN A 435 -15.92 -19.62 -16.57
N PHE A 436 -16.75 -18.92 -15.79
CA PHE A 436 -16.66 -18.93 -14.33
C PHE A 436 -16.82 -20.35 -13.76
N VAL A 437 -17.80 -21.11 -14.26
CA VAL A 437 -17.99 -22.52 -13.90
C VAL A 437 -16.76 -23.35 -14.25
N LYS A 438 -16.26 -23.25 -15.49
CA LYS A 438 -15.07 -23.97 -15.95
C LYS A 438 -13.83 -23.65 -15.13
N ASP A 439 -13.62 -22.37 -14.79
CA ASP A 439 -12.49 -21.95 -13.98
C ASP A 439 -12.57 -22.62 -12.60
N ALA A 440 -13.75 -22.61 -11.95
CA ALA A 440 -13.98 -23.23 -10.65
C ALA A 440 -13.77 -24.75 -10.68
N GLU A 441 -14.36 -25.45 -11.65
CA GLU A 441 -14.17 -26.89 -11.85
C GLU A 441 -12.69 -27.26 -12.05
N MET A 442 -11.95 -26.44 -12.80
CA MET A 442 -10.51 -26.65 -13.04
C MET A 442 -9.68 -26.58 -11.75
N ALA A 443 -10.01 -25.66 -10.83
CA ALA A 443 -9.34 -25.56 -9.53
C ALA A 443 -9.62 -26.80 -8.66
N VAL A 444 -10.86 -27.30 -8.69
CA VAL A 444 -11.25 -28.52 -7.97
C VAL A 444 -10.60 -29.76 -8.57
N GLU A 445 -10.60 -29.91 -9.90
CA GLU A 445 -9.93 -31.03 -10.60
C GLU A 445 -8.42 -31.06 -10.31
N TYR A 446 -7.80 -29.90 -10.18
CA TYR A 446 -6.39 -29.80 -9.77
C TYR A 446 -6.13 -30.28 -8.34
N GLY A 447 -7.14 -30.23 -7.47
CA GLY A 447 -7.07 -30.73 -6.09
C GLY A 447 -7.28 -29.68 -5.00
N ILE A 448 -7.77 -28.49 -5.34
CA ILE A 448 -8.21 -27.50 -4.34
C ILE A 448 -9.63 -27.89 -3.86
N PRO A 449 -9.86 -28.11 -2.55
CA PRO A 449 -11.20 -28.41 -2.06
C PRO A 449 -12.19 -27.27 -2.33
N ALA A 450 -13.40 -27.61 -2.79
CA ALA A 450 -14.45 -26.62 -3.07
C ALA A 450 -14.76 -25.75 -1.83
N ASP A 451 -14.82 -26.37 -0.65
CA ASP A 451 -15.10 -25.71 0.64
C ASP A 451 -13.95 -24.82 1.16
N LYS A 452 -12.84 -24.75 0.42
CA LYS A 452 -11.74 -23.79 0.61
C LYS A 452 -11.65 -22.75 -0.50
N LEU A 453 -12.52 -22.78 -1.51
CA LEU A 453 -12.42 -21.90 -2.67
C LEU A 453 -13.50 -20.81 -2.62
N VAL A 454 -13.08 -19.56 -2.56
CA VAL A 454 -13.94 -18.37 -2.62
C VAL A 454 -13.86 -17.81 -4.05
N LEU A 455 -14.96 -17.87 -4.79
CA LEU A 455 -14.96 -17.57 -6.22
C LEU A 455 -15.07 -16.06 -6.49
N GLY A 456 -14.12 -15.54 -7.27
CA GLY A 456 -13.99 -14.12 -7.58
C GLY A 456 -14.98 -13.66 -8.65
N VAL A 457 -15.65 -12.52 -8.42
CA VAL A 457 -16.55 -11.87 -9.37
C VAL A 457 -16.13 -10.42 -9.64
N PRO A 458 -16.29 -9.91 -10.87
CA PRO A 458 -15.87 -8.56 -11.21
C PRO A 458 -16.93 -7.52 -10.84
N PHE A 459 -16.54 -6.55 -10.02
CA PHE A 459 -17.23 -5.25 -9.89
C PHE A 459 -16.56 -4.18 -10.75
N ILE A 460 -15.97 -4.63 -11.85
CA ILE A 460 -15.34 -3.83 -12.89
C ILE A 460 -15.84 -4.31 -14.25
N GLY A 461 -15.68 -3.50 -15.29
CA GLY A 461 -15.76 -3.92 -16.68
C GLY A 461 -14.45 -3.65 -17.41
N THR A 462 -14.26 -4.29 -18.56
CA THR A 462 -13.03 -4.24 -19.36
C THR A 462 -13.34 -4.13 -20.85
N THR A 463 -12.47 -3.46 -21.61
CA THR A 463 -12.47 -3.52 -23.09
C THR A 463 -11.71 -4.75 -23.63
N GLY A 464 -11.08 -5.53 -22.74
CA GLY A 464 -10.13 -6.58 -23.10
C GLY A 464 -8.67 -6.10 -23.12
N VAL A 465 -8.43 -4.80 -22.91
CA VAL A 465 -7.10 -4.20 -22.90
C VAL A 465 -6.64 -3.95 -21.46
N ASN A 466 -5.40 -4.34 -21.14
CA ASN A 466 -4.81 -4.09 -19.83
C ASN A 466 -4.73 -2.57 -19.56
N GLY A 467 -5.21 -2.14 -18.39
CA GLY A 467 -5.27 -0.73 -18.00
C GLY A 467 -6.56 -0.02 -18.44
N GLU A 468 -7.44 -0.71 -19.16
CA GLU A 468 -8.76 -0.21 -19.56
C GLU A 468 -9.88 -0.89 -18.77
N GLN A 469 -9.75 -0.91 -17.44
CA GLN A 469 -10.78 -1.37 -16.52
C GLN A 469 -11.49 -0.20 -15.83
N VAL A 470 -12.79 -0.30 -15.65
CA VAL A 470 -13.64 0.74 -15.04
C VAL A 470 -14.53 0.09 -13.98
N SER A 471 -14.72 0.76 -12.85
CA SER A 471 -15.56 0.23 -11.76
C SER A 471 -17.04 0.27 -12.10
N TYR A 472 -17.80 -0.69 -11.59
CA TYR A 472 -19.25 -0.78 -11.84
C TYR A 472 -20.01 0.48 -11.40
N SER A 473 -19.62 1.06 -10.25
CA SER A 473 -20.14 2.36 -9.78
C SER A 473 -19.98 3.49 -10.81
N ASP A 474 -18.89 3.51 -11.58
CA ASP A 474 -18.68 4.51 -12.63
C ASP A 474 -19.63 4.29 -13.81
N PHE A 475 -19.95 3.03 -14.15
CA PHE A 475 -20.96 2.75 -15.17
C PHE A 475 -22.36 3.16 -14.72
N ILE A 476 -22.73 2.92 -13.46
CA ILE A 476 -24.01 3.38 -12.90
C ILE A 476 -24.09 4.91 -12.96
N ASN A 477 -23.04 5.61 -12.52
CA ASN A 477 -22.96 7.08 -12.60
C ASN A 477 -22.91 7.59 -14.05
N GLY A 478 -22.37 6.78 -14.96
CA GLY A 478 -22.30 7.02 -16.40
C GLY A 478 -23.57 6.73 -17.18
N GLY A 479 -24.64 6.25 -16.52
CA GLY A 479 -25.97 6.07 -17.12
C GLY A 479 -26.42 4.62 -17.34
N LEU A 480 -25.68 3.62 -16.84
CA LEU A 480 -26.16 2.24 -16.85
C LEU A 480 -27.45 2.12 -16.02
N SER A 481 -28.55 1.82 -16.70
CA SER A 481 -29.89 1.74 -16.12
C SER A 481 -30.44 0.31 -16.12
N ASP A 482 -30.25 -0.42 -17.22
CA ASP A 482 -30.53 -1.84 -17.29
C ASP A 482 -29.36 -2.65 -16.70
N VAL A 483 -29.48 -2.95 -15.41
CA VAL A 483 -28.47 -3.68 -14.64
C VAL A 483 -28.43 -5.18 -14.96
N ALA A 484 -29.28 -5.68 -15.86
CA ALA A 484 -29.20 -7.04 -16.37
C ALA A 484 -28.12 -7.22 -17.46
N LEU A 485 -27.61 -6.13 -18.04
CA LEU A 485 -26.67 -6.16 -19.15
C LEU A 485 -25.24 -6.48 -18.70
N ASP A 486 -24.56 -7.32 -19.48
CA ASP A 486 -23.13 -7.65 -19.33
C ASP A 486 -22.23 -6.82 -20.28
N GLU A 487 -22.80 -5.80 -20.91
CA GLU A 487 -22.08 -4.90 -21.80
C GLU A 487 -22.62 -3.47 -21.66
N PHE A 488 -21.72 -2.47 -21.65
CA PHE A 488 -22.10 -1.07 -21.59
C PHE A 488 -21.08 -0.18 -22.31
N THR A 489 -21.58 0.81 -23.06
CA THR A 489 -20.71 1.81 -23.70
C THR A 489 -20.54 3.00 -22.77
N TYR A 490 -19.30 3.23 -22.33
CA TYR A 490 -18.91 4.30 -21.42
C TYR A 490 -17.75 5.08 -22.01
N ASN A 491 -17.86 6.42 -22.06
CA ASN A 491 -16.83 7.31 -22.62
C ASN A 491 -16.32 6.89 -24.01
N GLY A 492 -17.23 6.46 -24.88
CA GLY A 492 -16.93 6.09 -26.28
C GLY A 492 -16.27 4.72 -26.47
N LYS A 493 -16.16 3.90 -25.42
CA LYS A 493 -15.68 2.52 -25.49
C LYS A 493 -16.72 1.56 -24.95
N THR A 494 -16.78 0.36 -25.53
CA THR A 494 -17.66 -0.72 -25.08
C THR A 494 -16.91 -1.60 -24.10
N TYR A 495 -17.47 -1.77 -22.91
CA TYR A 495 -16.93 -2.59 -21.84
C TYR A 495 -17.78 -3.83 -21.66
N THR A 496 -17.15 -4.99 -21.52
CA THR A 496 -17.77 -6.20 -20.97
C THR A 496 -17.71 -6.12 -19.45
N LEU A 497 -18.85 -6.35 -18.79
CA LEU A 497 -19.00 -6.36 -17.34
C LEU A 497 -19.90 -7.54 -16.91
N ASN A 498 -20.18 -7.67 -15.62
CA ASN A 498 -21.26 -8.55 -15.15
C ASN A 498 -22.36 -7.70 -14.52
N GLY A 499 -23.56 -7.76 -15.12
CA GLY A 499 -24.78 -7.24 -14.54
C GLY A 499 -25.31 -8.16 -13.43
N GLN A 500 -26.36 -7.72 -12.74
CA GLN A 500 -26.98 -8.43 -11.62
C GLN A 500 -27.42 -9.85 -12.01
N ASN A 501 -27.94 -10.07 -13.22
CA ASN A 501 -28.35 -11.41 -13.66
C ASN A 501 -27.19 -12.42 -13.65
N THR A 502 -26.03 -12.01 -14.16
CA THR A 502 -24.85 -12.87 -14.20
C THR A 502 -24.22 -13.02 -12.82
N ILE A 503 -24.16 -11.94 -12.02
CA ILE A 503 -23.68 -11.99 -10.63
C ILE A 503 -24.54 -12.94 -9.77
N ARG A 504 -25.87 -12.88 -9.86
CA ARG A 504 -26.76 -13.80 -9.14
C ARG A 504 -26.52 -15.25 -9.52
N LYS A 505 -26.42 -15.55 -10.81
CA LYS A 505 -26.11 -16.91 -11.30
C LYS A 505 -24.79 -17.44 -10.72
N LYS A 506 -23.75 -16.60 -10.70
CA LYS A 506 -22.43 -16.95 -10.15
C LYS A 506 -22.49 -17.16 -8.63
N ALA A 507 -23.15 -16.28 -7.88
CA ALA A 507 -23.33 -16.40 -6.44
C ALA A 507 -24.12 -17.66 -6.06
N LYS A 508 -25.23 -17.91 -6.76
CA LYS A 508 -26.05 -19.11 -6.58
C LYS A 508 -25.27 -20.39 -6.85
N TYR A 509 -24.52 -20.45 -7.96
CA TYR A 509 -23.63 -21.57 -8.27
C TYR A 509 -22.60 -21.82 -7.17
N ALA A 510 -21.95 -20.76 -6.67
CA ALA A 510 -21.00 -20.88 -5.58
C ALA A 510 -21.61 -21.54 -4.34
N CYS A 511 -22.85 -21.16 -3.99
CA CYS A 511 -23.57 -21.74 -2.85
C CYS A 511 -23.98 -23.20 -3.11
N GLU A 512 -24.63 -23.48 -4.25
CA GLU A 512 -25.22 -24.79 -4.55
C GLU A 512 -24.18 -25.89 -4.72
N GLU A 513 -22.99 -25.56 -5.25
CA GLU A 513 -21.89 -26.50 -5.45
C GLU A 513 -20.92 -26.61 -4.26
N GLY A 514 -21.26 -25.97 -3.12
CA GLY A 514 -20.48 -26.10 -1.88
C GLY A 514 -19.14 -25.36 -1.88
N TYR A 515 -19.00 -24.33 -2.71
CA TYR A 515 -17.85 -23.43 -2.65
C TYR A 515 -17.90 -22.56 -1.39
N ARG A 516 -16.76 -22.01 -0.97
CA ARG A 516 -16.65 -21.29 0.31
C ARG A 516 -17.27 -19.89 0.28
N GLY A 517 -17.59 -19.35 -0.89
CA GLY A 517 -18.26 -18.06 -1.02
C GLY A 517 -17.85 -17.27 -2.26
N ILE A 518 -17.99 -15.95 -2.18
CA ILE A 518 -17.70 -14.99 -3.25
C ILE A 518 -16.70 -13.93 -2.78
N MET A 519 -15.75 -13.57 -3.64
CA MET A 519 -14.88 -12.40 -3.47
C MET A 519 -15.16 -11.40 -4.59
N SER A 520 -15.31 -10.11 -4.26
CA SER A 520 -15.61 -9.07 -5.24
C SER A 520 -14.45 -8.09 -5.43
N TRP A 521 -14.12 -7.79 -6.70
CA TRP A 521 -13.05 -6.85 -7.08
C TRP A 521 -13.57 -5.64 -7.84
N GLY A 522 -13.39 -4.45 -7.27
CA GLY A 522 -13.84 -3.16 -7.84
C GLY A 522 -14.81 -2.41 -6.94
N SER A 523 -15.18 -1.18 -7.33
CA SER A 523 -16.15 -0.37 -6.59
C SER A 523 -17.58 -0.52 -7.13
N ASP A 524 -18.51 -0.87 -6.25
CA ASP A 524 -19.95 -0.90 -6.49
C ASP A 524 -20.65 0.36 -5.93
N VAL A 525 -21.92 0.57 -6.28
CA VAL A 525 -22.81 1.47 -5.54
C VAL A 525 -23.14 0.88 -4.16
N SER A 526 -23.73 1.70 -3.27
CA SER A 526 -24.14 1.23 -1.93
C SER A 526 -25.09 0.03 -2.03
N VAL A 527 -24.95 -0.96 -1.15
CA VAL A 527 -25.81 -2.16 -1.06
C VAL A 527 -27.28 -1.80 -0.86
N ASN A 528 -27.58 -0.61 -0.35
CA ASN A 528 -28.96 -0.11 -0.23
C ASN A 528 -29.56 0.33 -1.58
N ASN A 529 -28.73 0.55 -2.60
CA ASN A 529 -29.17 0.86 -3.95
C ASN A 529 -29.66 -0.42 -4.65
N GLU A 530 -30.81 -0.35 -5.31
CA GLU A 530 -31.40 -1.48 -6.05
C GLU A 530 -30.50 -1.99 -7.18
N LYS A 531 -29.58 -1.16 -7.69
CA LYS A 531 -28.63 -1.50 -8.74
C LYS A 531 -27.35 -2.20 -8.24
N SER A 532 -27.16 -2.36 -6.92
CA SER A 532 -25.94 -2.93 -6.35
C SER A 532 -25.74 -4.39 -6.77
N LEU A 533 -24.53 -4.72 -7.21
CA LEU A 533 -24.09 -6.11 -7.43
C LEU A 533 -23.90 -6.84 -6.11
N LEU A 534 -23.38 -6.16 -5.08
CA LEU A 534 -23.22 -6.72 -3.74
C LEU A 534 -24.57 -7.11 -3.12
N LYS A 535 -25.59 -6.27 -3.30
CA LYS A 535 -26.96 -6.60 -2.87
C LYS A 535 -27.44 -7.90 -3.53
N ALA A 536 -27.17 -8.05 -4.82
CA ALA A 536 -27.55 -9.25 -5.56
C ALA A 536 -26.87 -10.51 -4.99
N ILE A 537 -25.59 -10.44 -4.61
CA ILE A 537 -24.89 -11.56 -3.95
C ILE A 537 -25.53 -11.87 -2.59
N GLN A 538 -25.76 -10.83 -1.77
CA GLN A 538 -26.29 -10.99 -0.42
C GLN A 538 -27.67 -11.66 -0.41
N GLU A 539 -28.53 -11.29 -1.35
CA GLU A 539 -29.85 -11.90 -1.49
C GLU A 539 -29.78 -13.38 -1.85
N GLU A 540 -28.85 -13.80 -2.72
CA GLU A 540 -28.66 -15.22 -3.04
C GLU A 540 -28.11 -16.00 -1.84
N PHE A 541 -27.19 -15.42 -1.06
CA PHE A 541 -26.67 -16.05 0.15
C PHE A 541 -27.78 -16.28 1.18
N VAL A 542 -28.57 -15.24 1.47
CA VAL A 542 -29.72 -15.33 2.40
C VAL A 542 -30.75 -16.34 1.91
N ALA A 543 -31.07 -16.34 0.61
CA ALA A 543 -32.00 -17.31 0.04
C ALA A 543 -31.49 -18.74 0.16
N TYR A 544 -30.19 -18.97 -0.04
CA TYR A 544 -29.57 -20.28 0.14
C TYR A 544 -29.64 -20.76 1.60
N GLU A 545 -29.28 -19.90 2.55
CA GLU A 545 -29.31 -20.23 3.99
C GLU A 545 -30.73 -20.52 4.50
N ILE A 546 -31.74 -19.77 4.05
CA ILE A 546 -33.15 -20.03 4.39
C ILE A 546 -33.60 -21.41 3.87
N ASN A 547 -33.17 -21.80 2.67
CA ASN A 547 -33.56 -23.07 2.06
C ASN A 547 -32.73 -24.27 2.55
N ASN A 548 -31.58 -24.01 3.19
CA ASN A 548 -30.65 -25.02 3.70
C ASN A 548 -30.28 -24.70 5.17
N PRO A 549 -31.25 -24.72 6.09
CA PRO A 549 -30.98 -24.42 7.50
C PRO A 549 -29.99 -25.45 8.07
N LYS A 550 -29.03 -24.96 8.86
CA LYS A 550 -28.01 -25.75 9.56
C LYS A 550 -28.60 -26.88 10.41
#